data_AF-A0A7V5C3E8-F1
#
_entry.id   AF-A0A7V5C3E8-F1
#
_cell.length_a   1.000
_cell.length_b   1.000
_cell.length_c   1.000
_cell.angle_alpha   90.00
_cell.angle_beta   90.00
_cell.angle_gamma   90.00
#
_symmetry.space_group_name_H-M   'P 1'
#
loop_
_entity.id
_entity.type
_entity.pdbx_description
1 polymer ?
#
loop_
_entity_poly.entity_id
_entity_poly.type
_entity_poly.pdbx_seq_one_letter_code
_entity_poly.pdbx_strand_id
1 'polypeptide(L)'
;MSTRLKSLSPMSKILFVVSLLLLFLWVVPTMISYYKNEKIYNQKSLELEKLDTREVNSEVKQFHTEVFKIDAETYFDKVSVTSIPNNKYKIIISFIKDDLPKFYAFLRDLSLNYRVSVDDNLVYKDINKSLQVN
;
A
#
# COMPACT_ATOMS: atom_id res chain seq x y z
N MET A 1 -31.73 -24.84 -37.93
CA MET A 1 -30.25 -24.93 -37.79
C MET A 1 -29.96 -25.87 -36.64
N SER A 2 -29.62 -27.12 -36.95
CA SER A 2 -29.68 -28.28 -36.05
C SER A 2 -28.52 -28.32 -35.05
N THR A 3 -28.86 -28.48 -33.78
CA THR A 3 -27.99 -28.67 -32.61
C THR A 3 -27.18 -29.96 -32.72
N ARG A 4 -25.99 -29.88 -33.34
CA ARG A 4 -25.00 -30.96 -33.32
C ARG A 4 -24.10 -30.88 -32.09
N LEU A 5 -24.65 -31.16 -30.91
CA LEU A 5 -23.85 -31.76 -29.83
C LEU A 5 -23.69 -33.25 -30.17
N LYS A 6 -22.80 -33.54 -31.13
CA LYS A 6 -22.38 -34.92 -31.43
C LYS A 6 -21.82 -35.54 -30.16
N SER A 7 -22.21 -36.79 -29.92
CA SER A 7 -21.90 -37.62 -28.75
C SER A 7 -20.44 -37.54 -28.29
N LEU A 8 -20.16 -36.66 -27.34
CA LEU A 8 -18.93 -36.69 -26.54
C LEU A 8 -18.90 -38.01 -25.75
N SER A 9 -17.79 -38.75 -25.84
CA SER A 9 -17.62 -40.00 -25.09
C SER A 9 -17.79 -39.73 -23.59
N PRO A 10 -18.31 -40.68 -22.79
CA PRO A 10 -18.54 -40.47 -21.34
C PRO A 10 -17.29 -39.94 -20.62
N MET A 11 -16.12 -40.38 -21.04
CA MET A 11 -14.82 -39.98 -20.49
C MET A 11 -14.48 -38.51 -20.78
N SER A 12 -14.80 -38.01 -21.97
CA SER A 12 -14.61 -36.59 -22.33
C SER A 12 -15.55 -35.65 -21.58
N LYS A 13 -16.77 -36.10 -21.23
CA LYS A 13 -17.69 -35.34 -20.37
C LYS A 13 -17.17 -35.23 -18.94
N ILE A 14 -16.61 -36.31 -18.41
CA ILE A 14 -16.01 -36.32 -17.06
C ILE A 14 -14.80 -35.38 -17.02
N LEU A 15 -13.90 -35.46 -18.00
CA LEU A 15 -12.74 -34.56 -18.09
C LEU A 15 -13.15 -33.09 -18.20
N PHE A 16 -14.23 -32.80 -18.93
CA PHE A 16 -14.76 -31.43 -19.01
C PHE A 16 -15.25 -30.92 -17.66
N VAL A 17 -16.00 -31.74 -16.92
CA VAL A 17 -16.50 -31.38 -15.57
C VAL A 17 -15.35 -31.21 -14.58
N VAL A 18 -14.34 -32.08 -14.60
CA VAL A 18 -13.17 -31.99 -13.73
C VAL A 18 -12.33 -30.74 -14.06
N SER A 19 -12.11 -30.45 -15.34
CA SER A 19 -11.42 -29.23 -15.78
C SER A 19 -12.17 -27.96 -15.34
N LEU A 20 -13.50 -27.96 -15.46
CA LEU A 20 -14.33 -26.85 -15.02
C LEU A 20 -14.25 -26.64 -13.50
N LEU A 21 -14.27 -27.72 -12.71
CA LEU A 21 -14.11 -27.66 -11.26
C LEU A 21 -12.75 -27.10 -10.84
N LEU A 22 -11.67 -27.54 -11.49
CA LEU A 22 -10.31 -27.03 -11.22
C LEU A 22 -10.21 -25.52 -11.52
N LEU A 23 -10.86 -25.07 -12.60
CA LEU A 23 -10.89 -23.66 -12.97
C LEU A 23 -11.64 -22.82 -11.94
N PHE A 24 -12.79 -23.30 -11.44
CA PHE A 24 -13.51 -22.63 -10.35
C PHE A 24 -12.73 -22.62 -9.03
N LEU A 25 -12.07 -23.73 -8.68
CA LEU A 25 -11.20 -23.83 -7.50
C LEU A 25 -10.04 -22.83 -7.53
N TRP A 26 -9.56 -22.45 -8.71
CA TRP A 26 -8.50 -21.46 -8.85
C TRP A 26 -9.04 -20.01 -8.93
N VAL A 27 -10.03 -19.78 -9.78
CA VAL A 27 -10.51 -18.41 -10.09
C VAL A 27 -11.21 -17.79 -8.90
N VAL A 28 -12.01 -18.55 -8.14
CA VAL A 28 -12.80 -18.01 -7.02
C VAL A 28 -11.90 -17.47 -5.89
N PRO A 29 -10.90 -18.22 -5.37
CA PRO A 29 -9.98 -17.68 -4.35
C PRO A 29 -9.18 -16.48 -4.85
N THR A 30 -8.77 -16.49 -6.13
CA THR A 30 -7.97 -15.42 -6.73
C THR A 30 -8.78 -14.12 -6.84
N MET A 31 -10.04 -14.20 -7.28
CA MET A 31 -10.98 -13.07 -7.28
C MET A 31 -11.23 -12.54 -5.87
N ILE A 32 -11.50 -13.41 -4.90
CA ILE A 32 -11.73 -13.01 -3.50
C ILE A 32 -10.50 -12.29 -2.94
N SER A 33 -9.30 -12.80 -3.21
CA SER A 33 -8.04 -12.18 -2.78
C SER A 33 -7.84 -10.80 -3.43
N TYR A 34 -8.10 -10.69 -4.73
CA TYR A 34 -8.03 -9.43 -5.46
C TYR A 34 -8.96 -8.36 -4.86
N TYR A 35 -10.24 -8.69 -4.67
CA TYR A 35 -11.21 -7.76 -4.07
C TYR A 35 -10.86 -7.40 -2.62
N LYS A 36 -10.31 -8.34 -1.85
CA LYS A 36 -9.89 -8.07 -0.47
C LYS A 36 -8.71 -7.10 -0.44
N ASN A 37 -7.76 -7.25 -1.35
CA ASN A 37 -6.60 -6.37 -1.47
C ASN A 37 -6.97 -4.97 -2.00
N GLU A 38 -7.86 -4.90 -2.99
CA GLU A 38 -8.38 -3.62 -3.51
C GLU A 38 -9.14 -2.85 -2.43
N LYS A 39 -9.97 -3.54 -1.63
CA LYS A 39 -10.69 -2.91 -0.51
C LYS A 39 -9.74 -2.41 0.58
N ILE A 40 -8.68 -3.16 0.90
CA ILE A 40 -7.65 -2.72 1.85
C ILE A 40 -6.91 -1.49 1.29
N TYR A 41 -6.60 -1.48 0.00
CA TYR A 41 -5.94 -0.35 -0.64
C TYR A 41 -6.80 0.92 -0.59
N ASN A 42 -8.07 0.81 -0.99
CA ASN A 42 -9.02 1.93 -0.97
C ASN A 42 -9.32 2.43 0.46
N GLN A 43 -9.32 1.52 1.44
CA GLN A 43 -9.51 1.89 2.83
C GLN A 43 -8.28 2.64 3.38
N LYS A 44 -7.07 2.19 3.02
CA LYS A 44 -5.82 2.90 3.35
C LYS A 44 -5.72 4.26 2.67
N SER A 45 -6.15 4.39 1.42
CA SER A 45 -6.15 5.68 0.71
C SER A 45 -7.15 6.66 1.33
N LEU A 46 -8.37 6.21 1.69
CA LEU A 46 -9.36 7.04 2.39
C LEU A 46 -8.91 7.46 3.79
N GLU A 47 -8.14 6.61 4.48
CA GLU A 47 -7.54 6.98 5.77
C GLU A 47 -6.46 8.05 5.60
N LEU A 48 -5.66 8.00 4.53
CA LEU A 48 -4.67 9.01 4.18
C LEU A 48 -5.32 10.35 3.78
N GLU A 49 -6.37 10.33 2.96
CA GLU A 49 -7.11 11.54 2.55
C GLU A 49 -7.76 12.28 3.74
N LYS A 50 -8.22 11.52 4.75
CA LYS A 50 -8.74 12.09 6.01
C LYS A 50 -7.66 12.67 6.93
N LEU A 51 -6.40 12.34 6.71
CA LEU A 51 -5.27 12.92 7.45
C LEU A 51 -4.83 14.26 6.85
N ASP A 52 -5.01 14.47 5.54
CA ASP A 52 -4.60 15.68 4.82
C ASP A 52 -5.59 16.86 4.99
N THR A 53 -6.84 16.59 5.40
CA THR A 53 -7.93 17.58 5.45
C THR A 53 -8.18 18.23 6.82
N ARG A 54 -7.34 18.02 7.83
CA ARG A 54 -7.54 18.59 9.18
C ARG A 54 -6.94 19.99 9.32
N GLU A 55 -7.63 20.87 10.05
CA GLU A 55 -7.22 22.26 10.29
C GLU A 55 -5.77 22.36 10.78
N VAL A 56 -4.97 23.10 10.02
CA VAL A 56 -3.56 23.37 10.28
C VAL A 56 -3.45 24.22 11.55
N ASN A 57 -3.02 23.61 12.65
CA ASN A 57 -2.81 24.27 13.94
C ASN A 57 -1.81 25.44 13.79
N SER A 58 -1.99 26.57 14.47
CA SER A 58 -1.17 27.77 14.25
C SER A 58 0.29 27.68 14.72
N GLU A 59 0.69 26.58 15.36
CA GLU A 59 2.03 26.35 15.94
C GLU A 59 2.92 25.39 15.12
N VAL A 60 2.60 25.20 13.82
CA VAL A 60 3.35 24.22 13.01
C VAL A 60 4.81 24.64 12.80
N LYS A 61 5.75 23.75 13.10
CA LYS A 61 7.18 23.98 12.86
C LYS A 61 7.44 24.06 11.36
N GLN A 62 8.32 24.97 10.94
CA GLN A 62 8.86 24.98 9.58
C GLN A 62 9.67 23.69 9.36
N PHE A 63 9.46 23.05 8.21
CA PHE A 63 10.17 21.82 7.87
C PHE A 63 11.65 22.12 7.65
N HIS A 64 12.50 21.48 8.46
CA HIS A 64 13.96 21.52 8.31
C HIS A 64 14.48 20.09 8.18
N THR A 65 15.23 19.82 7.11
CA THR A 65 15.66 18.47 6.72
C THR A 65 16.41 17.74 7.83
N GLU A 66 17.34 18.42 8.50
CA GLU A 66 18.14 17.82 9.57
C GLU A 66 17.32 17.51 10.82
N VAL A 67 16.43 18.42 11.22
CA VAL A 67 15.57 18.24 12.40
C VAL A 67 14.61 17.08 12.14
N PHE A 68 13.97 17.07 10.97
CA PHE A 68 13.10 15.98 10.55
C PHE A 68 13.83 14.63 10.56
N LYS A 69 15.06 14.60 10.02
CA LYS A 69 15.86 13.39 9.97
C LYS A 69 16.15 12.86 11.38
N ILE A 70 16.59 13.72 12.30
CA ILE A 70 16.87 13.35 13.70
C ILE A 70 15.61 12.80 14.39
N ASP A 71 14.48 13.49 14.21
CA ASP A 71 13.22 13.07 14.82
C ASP A 71 12.76 11.71 14.26
N ALA A 72 12.91 11.47 12.95
CA ALA A 72 12.53 10.22 12.31
C ALA A 72 13.50 9.06 12.64
N GLU A 73 14.80 9.31 12.77
CA GLU A 73 15.81 8.31 13.16
C GLU A 73 15.61 7.81 14.61
N THR A 74 14.83 8.51 15.43
CA THR A 74 14.42 8.03 16.76
C THR A 74 13.47 6.82 16.66
N TYR A 75 12.74 6.69 15.54
CA TYR A 75 11.70 5.67 15.35
C TYR A 75 12.07 4.61 14.30
N PHE A 76 12.97 4.92 13.37
CA PHE A 76 13.27 4.06 12.22
C PHE A 76 14.77 3.91 11.99
N ASP A 77 15.17 2.70 11.57
CA ASP A 77 16.58 2.31 11.45
C ASP A 77 17.36 3.11 10.40
N LYS A 78 16.71 3.48 9.28
CA LYS A 78 17.33 4.28 8.22
C LYS A 78 16.35 5.30 7.68
N VAL A 79 16.76 6.58 7.75
CA VAL A 79 16.03 7.70 7.17
C VAL A 79 16.97 8.49 6.26
N SER A 80 16.56 8.67 5.00
CA SER A 80 17.26 9.53 4.05
C SER A 80 16.32 10.63 3.59
N VAL A 81 16.77 11.88 3.72
CA VAL A 81 16.05 13.06 3.25
C VAL A 81 16.89 13.71 2.17
N THR A 82 16.31 13.90 1.00
CA THR A 82 16.98 14.54 -0.14
C THR A 82 16.11 15.69 -0.62
N SER A 83 16.65 16.90 -0.60
CA SER A 83 15.97 18.05 -1.21
C SER A 83 15.89 17.85 -2.71
N ILE A 84 14.71 18.05 -3.28
CA ILE A 84 14.48 18.10 -4.72
C ILE A 84 13.96 19.50 -5.11
N PRO A 85 14.00 19.87 -6.40
CA PRO A 85 13.53 21.19 -6.84
C PRO A 85 12.08 21.47 -6.43
N ASN A 86 11.71 22.77 -6.40
CA ASN A 86 10.37 23.26 -6.07
C ASN A 86 9.96 23.06 -4.59
N ASN A 87 10.90 23.21 -3.66
CA ASN A 87 10.66 23.08 -2.21
C ASN A 87 10.02 21.74 -1.83
N LYS A 88 10.37 20.69 -2.56
CA LYS A 88 9.93 19.32 -2.32
C LYS A 88 11.09 18.52 -1.72
N TYR A 89 10.74 17.47 -0.99
CA TYR A 89 11.72 16.59 -0.36
C TYR A 89 11.37 15.14 -0.68
N LYS A 90 12.39 14.37 -1.05
CA LYS A 90 12.30 12.93 -1.19
C LYS A 90 12.74 12.31 0.13
N ILE A 91 11.84 11.57 0.77
CA ILE A 91 12.09 10.95 2.07
C ILE A 91 12.04 9.44 1.87
N ILE A 92 13.13 8.75 2.20
CA ILE A 92 13.20 7.29 2.15
C ILE A 92 13.35 6.79 3.58
N ILE A 93 12.38 6.02 4.06
CA ILE A 93 12.39 5.43 5.41
C ILE A 93 12.43 3.91 5.27
N SER A 94 13.32 3.25 6.01
CA SER A 94 13.37 1.79 6.09
C SER A 94 13.15 1.34 7.54
N PHE A 95 12.24 0.38 7.70
CA PHE A 95 11.84 -0.16 9.00
C PHE A 95 11.47 -1.64 8.88
N ILE A 96 11.38 -2.37 9.99
CA ILE A 96 10.97 -3.78 10.01
C ILE A 96 9.46 -3.86 9.73
N LYS A 97 8.99 -4.89 9.01
CA LYS A 97 7.55 -4.99 8.64
C LYS A 97 6.57 -4.88 9.82
N ASP A 98 6.98 -5.37 10.98
CA ASP A 98 6.16 -5.33 12.21
C ASP A 98 5.95 -3.89 12.74
N ASP A 99 6.80 -2.94 12.34
CA ASP A 99 6.72 -1.52 12.72
C ASP A 99 5.84 -0.68 11.78
N LEU A 100 5.15 -1.31 10.80
CA LEU A 100 4.22 -0.61 9.91
C LEU A 100 3.15 0.22 10.65
N PRO A 101 2.55 -0.24 11.77
CA PRO A 101 1.62 0.59 12.54
C PRO A 101 2.30 1.84 13.14
N LYS A 102 3.56 1.76 13.54
CA LYS A 102 4.33 2.91 14.04
C LYS A 102 4.59 3.92 12.93
N PHE A 103 4.87 3.44 11.72
CA PHE A 103 5.02 4.31 10.54
C PHE A 103 3.75 5.12 10.24
N TYR A 104 2.57 4.50 10.30
CA TYR A 104 1.32 5.24 10.11
C TYR A 104 1.04 6.25 11.24
N ALA A 105 1.38 5.90 12.49
CA ALA A 105 1.29 6.85 13.59
C ALA A 105 2.24 8.04 13.38
N PHE A 106 3.48 7.78 12.95
CA PHE A 106 4.46 8.82 12.64
C PHE A 106 3.98 9.75 11.52
N LEU A 107 3.42 9.24 10.42
CA LEU A 107 2.86 10.07 9.35
C LEU A 107 1.71 10.96 9.84
N ARG A 108 0.84 10.44 10.71
CA ARG A 108 -0.23 11.21 11.33
C ARG A 108 0.31 12.32 12.22
N ASP A 109 1.33 12.02 13.01
CA ASP A 109 1.91 13.01 13.93
C ASP A 109 2.74 14.06 13.15
N LEU A 110 3.30 13.66 12.00
CA LEU A 110 4.03 14.54 11.08
C LEU A 110 3.12 15.61 10.46
N SER A 111 1.90 15.26 10.03
CA SER A 111 0.95 16.25 9.50
C SER A 111 0.44 17.23 10.57
N LEU A 112 0.52 16.85 11.85
CA LEU A 112 0.18 17.72 12.98
C LEU A 112 1.34 18.65 13.37
N ASN A 113 2.58 18.17 13.27
CA ASN A 113 3.76 18.86 13.77
C ASN A 113 4.50 19.69 12.71
N TYR A 114 4.37 19.33 11.43
CA TYR A 114 5.07 19.97 10.31
C TYR A 114 4.09 20.43 9.24
N ARG A 115 4.37 21.60 8.65
CA ARG A 115 3.53 22.18 7.60
C ARG A 115 3.94 21.59 6.25
N VAL A 116 3.70 20.30 6.10
CA VAL A 116 4.08 19.54 4.91
C VAL A 116 2.88 18.76 4.40
N SER A 117 2.73 18.74 3.08
CA SER A 117 1.83 17.83 2.40
C SER A 117 2.65 16.62 1.94
N VAL A 118 2.16 15.44 2.25
CA VAL A 118 2.77 14.17 1.83
C VAL A 118 2.11 13.79 0.51
N ASP A 119 2.90 13.44 -0.51
CA ASP A 119 2.35 12.93 -1.77
C ASP A 119 1.68 11.57 -1.50
N ASP A 120 0.43 11.41 -1.94
CA ASP A 120 -0.36 10.17 -1.73
C ASP A 120 0.26 8.93 -2.39
N ASN A 121 1.25 9.13 -3.27
CA ASN A 121 1.95 8.07 -3.98
C ASN A 121 3.10 7.45 -3.18
N LEU A 122 2.85 7.01 -1.94
CA LEU A 122 3.84 6.29 -1.16
C LEU A 122 4.23 4.97 -1.85
N VAL A 123 5.50 4.85 -2.23
CA VAL A 123 6.01 3.64 -2.89
C VAL A 123 6.63 2.70 -1.87
N TYR A 124 5.97 1.57 -1.64
CA TYR A 124 6.44 0.52 -0.75
C TYR A 124 7.31 -0.49 -1.52
N LYS A 125 8.54 -0.70 -1.05
CA LYS A 125 9.46 -1.73 -1.54
C LYS A 125 9.76 -2.73 -0.43
N ASP A 126 9.48 -4.00 -0.71
CA ASP A 126 9.82 -5.10 0.18
C ASP A 126 11.30 -5.46 0.01
N ILE A 127 12.09 -5.32 1.08
CA ILE A 127 13.52 -5.67 1.09
C ILE A 127 13.72 -6.66 2.25
N ASN A 128 13.57 -7.95 1.96
CA ASN A 128 13.67 -9.05 2.92
C ASN A 128 12.66 -8.93 4.09
N LYS A 129 13.15 -8.75 5.33
CA LYS A 129 12.34 -8.57 6.55
C LYS A 129 12.00 -7.09 6.82
N SER A 130 12.43 -6.20 5.93
CA SER A 130 12.25 -4.76 6.07
C SER A 130 11.35 -4.22 4.96
N LEU A 131 10.65 -3.14 5.27
CA LEU A 131 9.88 -2.33 4.34
C LEU A 131 10.64 -1.03 4.11
N GLN A 132 10.78 -0.64 2.85
CA GLN A 132 11.27 0.68 2.47
C GLN A 132 10.11 1.48 1.88
N VAL A 133 9.91 2.70 2.35
CA VAL A 133 8.89 3.63 1.84
C VAL A 133 9.59 4.85 1.26
N ASN A 134 9.13 5.30 0.11
CA ASN A 134 9.63 6.47 -0.60
C ASN A 134 8.49 7.39 -1.04
#